data_AF-A0A2D6GH57-F1
#
_entry.id   AF-A0A2D6GH57-F1
#
_cell.length_a   1.000
_cell.length_b   1.000
_cell.length_c   1.000
_cell.angle_alpha   90.00
_cell.angle_beta   90.00
_cell.angle_gamma   90.00
#
_symmetry.space_group_name_H-M   'P 1'
#
loop_
_entity.id
_entity.type
_entity.pdbx_description
1 polymer ?
#
loop_
_entity_poly.entity_id
_entity_poly.type
_entity_poly.pdbx_seq_one_letter_code
_entity_poly.pdbx_strand_id
1 'polypeptide(L)'
;MILNPPIERLYFALTEMVALEKRIQRTVAGLRGDVSDHPAARELLARLEEMAGAHLDTLCKRLQIAPDDDPKARAGVDGSPAHSIRFGELHPVSSALGAAYSIVQEAVIGYSTILIIATRTADSWARADEGTTGHIARQQTQEYVGVAGQITALIHDVVIWELDSDGLVCRCTCPGCSIGICVGAYGSRAILSEAWIAARPPGAEHGVELKPPRPGSAAAEAGFLKGDVIVAVDGEKIDALTTLQRAIRDHDAGDLIEFTVRRKAGEAKVVVEHRREGSDVNEDECVLPAGQGFYLDQSRNVQRRLRKRGNANRSNGVALSSLSARELQVLLLVAQGATNPIVADELEISRATVARHVAAILAKLGLANRTEAAALASKHGLLPDI
;
A
#
# COMPACT_ATOMS: atom_id res chain seq x y z
N MET A 1 -16.88 -24.99 -18.04
CA MET A 1 -15.52 -25.06 -17.47
C MET A 1 -15.68 -24.77 -15.98
N ILE A 2 -15.59 -25.78 -15.12
CA ILE A 2 -15.74 -25.59 -13.67
C ILE A 2 -14.42 -24.96 -13.20
N LEU A 3 -14.44 -23.68 -12.83
CA LEU A 3 -13.27 -23.02 -12.29
C LEU A 3 -13.02 -23.55 -10.87
N ASN A 4 -11.76 -23.60 -10.43
CA ASN A 4 -11.41 -23.96 -9.07
C ASN A 4 -12.15 -23.00 -8.09
N PRO A 5 -12.86 -23.48 -7.03
CA PRO A 5 -13.66 -22.63 -6.14
C PRO A 5 -12.99 -21.34 -5.61
N PRO A 6 -11.67 -21.30 -5.35
CA PRO A 6 -10.97 -20.07 -4.98
C PRO A 6 -10.92 -19.02 -6.11
N ILE A 7 -10.82 -19.45 -7.38
CA ILE A 7 -10.83 -18.56 -8.56
C ILE A 7 -12.23 -17.98 -8.78
N GLU A 8 -13.28 -18.76 -8.56
CA GLU A 8 -14.67 -18.27 -8.63
C GLU A 8 -14.94 -17.16 -7.60
N ARG A 9 -14.41 -17.32 -6.38
CA ARG A 9 -14.50 -16.27 -5.34
C ARG A 9 -13.77 -14.99 -5.74
N LEU A 10 -12.60 -15.11 -6.38
CA LEU A 10 -11.86 -13.94 -6.86
C LEU A 10 -12.63 -13.21 -7.96
N TYR A 11 -13.18 -13.95 -8.93
CA TYR A 11 -13.99 -13.38 -10.00
C TYR A 11 -15.26 -12.69 -9.48
N PHE A 12 -15.94 -13.32 -8.52
CA PHE A 12 -17.10 -12.72 -7.85
C PHE A 12 -16.72 -11.42 -7.14
N ALA A 13 -15.64 -11.43 -6.34
CA ALA A 13 -15.18 -10.22 -5.65
C ALA A 13 -14.82 -9.08 -6.63
N LEU A 14 -14.15 -9.38 -7.74
CA LEU A 14 -13.84 -8.38 -8.79
C LEU A 14 -15.11 -7.79 -9.41
N THR A 15 -16.11 -8.63 -9.67
CA THR A 15 -17.43 -8.21 -10.16
C THR A 15 -18.14 -7.29 -9.16
N GLU A 16 -18.05 -7.59 -7.86
CA GLU A 16 -18.60 -6.71 -6.83
C GLU A 16 -17.90 -5.36 -6.77
N MET A 17 -16.58 -5.33 -6.97
CA MET A 17 -15.82 -4.09 -7.00
C MET A 17 -16.18 -3.22 -8.21
N VAL A 18 -16.42 -3.80 -9.40
CA VAL A 18 -16.95 -3.03 -10.54
C VAL A 18 -18.26 -2.32 -10.18
N ALA A 19 -19.18 -3.00 -9.51
CA ALA A 19 -20.44 -2.40 -9.07
C ALA A 19 -20.23 -1.32 -7.99
N LEU A 20 -19.25 -1.52 -7.10
CA LEU A 20 -18.87 -0.54 -6.08
C LEU A 20 -18.25 0.72 -6.70
N GLU A 21 -17.33 0.60 -7.64
CA GLU A 21 -16.73 1.75 -8.35
C GLU A 21 -17.79 2.59 -9.06
N LYS A 22 -18.75 1.95 -9.74
CA LYS A 22 -19.92 2.63 -10.33
C LYS A 22 -20.79 3.32 -9.27
N ARG A 23 -20.92 2.74 -8.07
CA ARG A 23 -21.66 3.36 -6.96
C ARG A 23 -20.89 4.57 -6.43
N ILE A 24 -19.57 4.49 -6.28
CA ILE A 24 -18.70 5.61 -5.88
C ILE A 24 -18.88 6.78 -6.85
N GLN A 25 -18.75 6.55 -8.16
CA GLN A 25 -18.95 7.61 -9.15
C GLN A 25 -20.33 8.28 -9.04
N ARG A 26 -21.42 7.50 -8.93
CA ARG A 26 -22.77 8.05 -8.76
C ARG A 26 -22.94 8.82 -7.46
N THR A 27 -22.44 8.30 -6.35
CA THR A 27 -22.49 8.97 -5.05
C THR A 27 -21.73 10.29 -5.10
N VAL A 28 -20.48 10.28 -5.57
CA VAL A 28 -19.62 11.47 -5.62
C VAL A 28 -20.19 12.53 -6.58
N ALA A 29 -20.72 12.12 -7.72
CA ALA A 29 -21.41 13.04 -8.64
C ALA A 29 -22.63 13.71 -7.99
N GLY A 30 -23.40 12.97 -7.18
CA GLY A 30 -24.54 13.49 -6.42
C GLY A 30 -24.17 14.50 -5.34
N LEU A 31 -22.95 14.44 -4.81
CA LEU A 31 -22.45 15.33 -3.76
C LEU A 31 -21.86 16.65 -4.27
N ARG A 32 -21.72 16.83 -5.60
CA ARG A 32 -21.07 18.02 -6.19
C ARG A 32 -21.75 19.34 -5.82
N GLY A 33 -23.08 19.34 -5.69
CA GLY A 33 -23.85 20.51 -5.28
C GLY A 33 -23.54 20.94 -3.85
N ASP A 34 -23.43 19.96 -2.96
CA ASP A 34 -23.26 20.15 -1.52
C ASP A 34 -21.88 20.75 -1.15
N VAL A 35 -20.87 20.57 -2.00
CA VAL A 35 -19.50 21.09 -1.79
C VAL A 35 -19.17 22.32 -2.63
N SER A 36 -20.15 22.90 -3.33
CA SER A 36 -19.93 23.99 -4.30
C SER A 36 -19.21 25.20 -3.70
N ASP A 37 -19.57 25.57 -2.48
CA ASP A 37 -19.04 26.73 -1.75
C ASP A 37 -17.69 26.47 -1.05
N HIS A 38 -17.19 25.23 -1.05
CA HIS A 38 -15.92 24.89 -0.40
C HIS A 38 -14.88 24.33 -1.39
N PRO A 39 -13.89 25.15 -1.83
CA PRO A 39 -13.03 24.80 -2.97
C PRO A 39 -12.19 23.54 -2.76
N ALA A 40 -11.64 23.34 -1.57
CA ALA A 40 -10.83 22.17 -1.26
C ALA A 40 -11.67 20.87 -1.22
N ALA A 41 -12.94 20.97 -0.80
CA ALA A 41 -13.84 19.81 -0.77
C ALA A 41 -14.27 19.43 -2.20
N ARG A 42 -14.57 20.44 -3.03
CA ARG A 42 -14.86 20.27 -4.45
C ARG A 42 -13.70 19.60 -5.21
N GLU A 43 -12.48 20.08 -4.99
CA GLU A 43 -11.28 19.50 -5.61
C GLU A 43 -11.02 18.06 -5.15
N LEU A 44 -11.23 17.77 -3.87
CA LEU A 44 -11.09 16.41 -3.34
C LEU A 44 -12.12 15.47 -3.97
N LEU A 45 -13.39 15.85 -4.05
CA LEU A 45 -14.43 15.01 -4.66
C LEU A 45 -14.20 14.83 -6.16
N ALA A 46 -13.75 15.85 -6.89
CA ALA A 46 -13.42 15.72 -8.30
C ALA A 46 -12.28 14.70 -8.54
N ARG A 47 -11.21 14.76 -7.72
CA ARG A 47 -10.12 13.78 -7.79
C ARG A 47 -10.56 12.36 -7.44
N LEU A 48 -11.44 12.21 -6.44
CA LEU A 48 -12.02 10.91 -6.08
C LEU A 48 -12.84 10.32 -7.23
N GLU A 49 -13.63 11.14 -7.94
CA GLU A 49 -14.42 10.69 -9.08
C GLU A 49 -13.55 10.23 -10.26
N GLU A 50 -12.51 11.00 -10.58
CA GLU A 50 -11.52 10.64 -11.62
C GLU A 50 -10.81 9.33 -11.28
N MET A 51 -10.34 9.21 -10.03
CA MET A 51 -9.68 8.01 -9.51
C MET A 51 -10.58 6.78 -9.59
N ALA A 52 -11.84 6.88 -9.14
CA ALA A 52 -12.81 5.78 -9.22
C ALA A 52 -13.09 5.37 -10.68
N GLY A 53 -13.09 6.33 -11.61
CA GLY A 53 -13.20 6.04 -13.05
C GLY A 53 -12.00 5.23 -13.57
N ALA A 54 -10.78 5.65 -13.23
CA ALA A 54 -9.58 4.91 -13.61
C ALA A 54 -9.54 3.49 -13.00
N HIS A 55 -10.04 3.34 -11.77
CA HIS A 55 -10.13 2.04 -11.10
C HIS A 55 -11.16 1.12 -11.75
N LEU A 56 -12.33 1.66 -12.12
CA LEU A 56 -13.35 0.95 -12.88
C LEU A 56 -12.80 0.44 -14.21
N ASP A 57 -12.12 1.30 -14.98
CA ASP A 57 -11.51 0.93 -16.26
C ASP A 57 -10.49 -0.20 -16.09
N THR A 58 -9.67 -0.13 -15.03
CA THR A 58 -8.69 -1.16 -14.70
C THR A 58 -9.36 -2.51 -14.39
N LEU A 59 -10.45 -2.50 -13.60
CA LEU A 59 -11.21 -3.70 -13.27
C LEU A 59 -11.94 -4.28 -14.49
N CYS A 60 -12.55 -3.44 -15.32
CA CYS A 60 -13.22 -3.85 -16.55
C CYS A 60 -12.22 -4.46 -17.54
N LYS A 61 -11.04 -3.85 -17.71
CA LYS A 61 -9.94 -4.40 -18.53
C LYS A 61 -9.46 -5.76 -18.01
N ARG A 62 -9.41 -5.92 -16.68
CA ARG A 62 -9.05 -7.18 -16.01
C ARG A 62 -10.09 -8.27 -16.25
N LEU A 63 -11.38 -7.95 -16.13
CA LEU A 63 -12.50 -8.87 -16.34
C LEU A 63 -12.86 -9.08 -17.81
N GLN A 64 -12.32 -8.25 -18.71
CA GLN A 64 -12.66 -8.23 -20.14
C GLN A 64 -14.15 -7.95 -20.40
N ILE A 65 -14.72 -7.02 -19.64
CA ILE A 65 -16.10 -6.54 -19.78
C ILE A 65 -16.11 -5.06 -20.15
N ALA A 66 -17.16 -4.57 -20.80
CA ALA A 66 -17.30 -3.14 -21.04
C ALA A 66 -17.60 -2.40 -19.71
N PRO A 67 -17.18 -1.13 -19.55
CA PRO A 67 -17.52 -0.33 -18.39
C PRO A 67 -19.03 -0.25 -18.13
N ASP A 68 -19.86 -0.27 -19.17
CA ASP A 68 -21.32 -0.21 -19.05
C ASP A 68 -21.98 -1.57 -18.77
N ASP A 69 -21.25 -2.68 -18.95
CA ASP A 69 -21.79 -4.00 -18.65
C ASP A 69 -22.08 -4.09 -17.14
N ASP A 70 -23.28 -4.53 -16.79
CA ASP A 70 -23.63 -4.83 -15.41
C ASP A 70 -23.40 -6.32 -15.14
N PRO A 71 -22.23 -6.69 -14.59
CA PRO A 71 -21.97 -8.10 -14.27
C PRO A 71 -22.93 -8.63 -13.18
N LYS A 72 -23.68 -7.74 -12.48
CA LYS A 72 -24.69 -8.07 -11.45
C LYS A 72 -26.12 -8.20 -11.98
N ALA A 73 -26.34 -8.42 -13.29
CA ALA A 73 -27.64 -8.94 -13.76
C ALA A 73 -28.03 -10.30 -13.11
N ARG A 74 -27.11 -10.94 -12.36
CA ARG A 74 -27.40 -12.07 -11.46
C ARG A 74 -26.96 -11.74 -10.03
N ALA A 75 -27.93 -11.75 -9.12
CA ALA A 75 -27.86 -11.54 -7.67
C ALA A 75 -27.87 -10.07 -7.21
N GLY A 76 -29.08 -9.59 -6.95
CA GLY A 76 -29.34 -8.33 -6.26
C GLY A 76 -28.80 -8.35 -4.83
N VAL A 77 -28.12 -7.27 -4.49
CA VAL A 77 -27.99 -6.79 -3.12
C VAL A 77 -28.27 -5.30 -3.18
N ASP A 78 -29.54 -4.94 -2.98
CA ASP A 78 -29.92 -3.59 -2.60
C ASP A 78 -29.32 -3.32 -1.22
N GLY A 79 -28.17 -2.65 -1.22
CA GLY A 79 -27.55 -2.11 -0.02
C GLY A 79 -27.76 -0.60 -0.01
N SER A 80 -28.85 -0.15 0.59
CA SER A 80 -28.95 1.24 1.05
C SER A 80 -27.73 1.56 1.94
N PRO A 81 -27.12 2.75 1.83
CA PRO A 81 -25.97 3.09 2.65
C PRO A 81 -26.34 2.96 4.14
N ALA A 82 -25.53 2.20 4.88
CA ALA A 82 -25.67 2.06 6.31
C ALA A 82 -25.55 3.44 6.96
N HIS A 83 -26.54 3.74 7.81
CA HIS A 83 -26.74 4.93 8.62
C HIS A 83 -25.56 5.91 8.71
N SER A 84 -25.66 7.05 8.00
CA SER A 84 -24.88 8.23 8.34
C SER A 84 -25.22 8.68 9.76
N ILE A 85 -24.21 8.92 10.59
CA ILE A 85 -24.40 9.58 11.87
C ILE A 85 -24.96 10.98 11.58
N ARG A 86 -26.20 11.26 12.02
CA ARG A 86 -26.85 12.57 11.84
C ARG A 86 -26.55 13.44 13.05
N PHE A 87 -25.57 14.33 12.93
CA PHE A 87 -25.27 15.34 13.95
C PHE A 87 -26.17 16.59 13.75
N GLY A 88 -27.44 16.57 14.16
CA GLY A 88 -28.32 17.74 13.95
C GLY A 88 -28.40 18.20 12.50
N GLU A 89 -28.68 19.49 12.23
CA GLU A 89 -28.49 20.09 10.90
C GLU A 89 -26.99 20.19 10.62
N LEU A 90 -26.37 19.09 10.17
CA LEU A 90 -25.05 19.18 9.55
C LEU A 90 -25.16 20.01 8.30
N HIS A 91 -24.23 20.94 8.17
CA HIS A 91 -24.03 21.70 6.94
C HIS A 91 -23.71 20.78 5.75
N PRO A 92 -23.99 21.23 4.53
CA PRO A 92 -23.94 20.39 3.35
C PRO A 92 -22.53 19.85 3.05
N VAL A 93 -21.46 20.61 3.33
CA VAL A 93 -20.08 20.22 2.97
C VAL A 93 -19.58 19.10 3.88
N SER A 94 -19.75 19.22 5.20
CA SER A 94 -19.35 18.18 6.16
C SER A 94 -20.17 16.91 5.99
N SER A 95 -21.46 17.04 5.69
CA SER A 95 -22.34 15.91 5.33
C SER A 95 -21.84 15.18 4.09
N ALA A 96 -21.48 15.92 3.03
CA ALA A 96 -20.97 15.35 1.79
C ALA A 96 -19.64 14.63 1.98
N LEU A 97 -18.71 15.24 2.74
CA LEU A 97 -17.45 14.58 3.09
C LEU A 97 -17.66 13.31 3.92
N GLY A 98 -18.61 13.31 4.84
CA GLY A 98 -18.99 12.11 5.59
C GLY A 98 -19.53 10.99 4.71
N ALA A 99 -20.41 11.30 3.75
CA ALA A 99 -20.93 10.34 2.79
C ALA A 99 -19.83 9.78 1.88
N ALA A 100 -18.94 10.65 1.38
CA ALA A 100 -17.78 10.25 0.59
C ALA A 100 -16.82 9.35 1.39
N TYR A 101 -16.57 9.67 2.66
CA TYR A 101 -15.72 8.86 3.52
C TYR A 101 -16.27 7.43 3.70
N SER A 102 -17.57 7.30 3.96
CA SER A 102 -18.20 5.99 4.16
C SER A 102 -18.04 5.09 2.94
N ILE A 103 -18.32 5.59 1.74
CA ILE A 103 -18.21 4.78 0.52
C ILE A 103 -16.74 4.49 0.15
N VAL A 104 -15.82 5.40 0.45
CA VAL A 104 -14.37 5.16 0.34
C VAL A 104 -13.93 4.02 1.27
N GLN A 105 -14.43 3.97 2.50
CA GLN A 105 -14.10 2.88 3.44
C GLN A 105 -14.61 1.52 2.96
N GLU A 106 -15.78 1.47 2.32
CA GLU A 106 -16.26 0.26 1.66
C GLU A 106 -15.28 -0.21 0.57
N ALA A 107 -14.73 0.72 -0.23
CA ALA A 107 -13.73 0.40 -1.25
C ALA A 107 -12.43 -0.14 -0.64
N VAL A 108 -11.92 0.49 0.43
CA VAL A 108 -10.73 0.03 1.17
C VAL A 108 -10.90 -1.42 1.64
N ILE A 109 -12.05 -1.76 2.21
CA ILE A 109 -12.36 -3.12 2.68
C ILE A 109 -12.47 -4.09 1.50
N GLY A 110 -13.16 -3.68 0.43
CA GLY A 110 -13.35 -4.49 -0.77
C GLY A 110 -12.02 -4.86 -1.43
N TYR A 111 -11.16 -3.88 -1.69
CA TYR A 111 -9.84 -4.12 -2.28
C TYR A 111 -8.90 -4.89 -1.35
N SER A 112 -8.93 -4.64 -0.04
CA SER A 112 -8.17 -5.43 0.93
C SER A 112 -8.58 -6.91 0.90
N THR A 113 -9.87 -7.17 0.67
CA THR A 113 -10.40 -8.53 0.52
C THR A 113 -9.87 -9.19 -0.77
N ILE A 114 -9.91 -8.48 -1.91
CA ILE A 114 -9.33 -8.96 -3.17
C ILE A 114 -7.84 -9.25 -3.01
N LEU A 115 -7.08 -8.35 -2.37
CA LEU A 115 -5.65 -8.53 -2.14
C LEU A 115 -5.35 -9.86 -1.45
N ILE A 116 -6.10 -10.20 -0.41
CA ILE A 116 -5.93 -11.46 0.34
C ILE A 116 -6.32 -12.66 -0.53
N ILE A 117 -7.47 -12.60 -1.21
CA ILE A 117 -7.94 -13.70 -2.07
C ILE A 117 -6.91 -13.95 -3.18
N ALA A 118 -6.54 -12.92 -3.95
CA ALA A 118 -5.60 -13.01 -5.06
C ALA A 118 -4.22 -13.56 -4.63
N THR A 119 -3.73 -13.13 -3.47
CA THR A 119 -2.46 -13.65 -2.91
C THR A 119 -2.57 -15.14 -2.56
N ARG A 120 -3.74 -15.60 -2.10
CA ARG A 120 -3.97 -16.99 -1.70
C ARG A 120 -4.25 -17.92 -2.87
N THR A 121 -4.84 -17.40 -3.94
CA THR A 121 -5.15 -18.18 -5.14
C THR A 121 -4.01 -18.24 -6.13
N ALA A 122 -2.88 -17.60 -5.84
CA ALA A 122 -1.72 -17.49 -6.73
C ALA A 122 -2.15 -17.12 -8.15
N ASP A 123 -3.02 -16.12 -8.27
CA ASP A 123 -3.64 -15.73 -9.53
C ASP A 123 -2.55 -15.44 -10.58
N SER A 124 -2.46 -16.33 -11.57
CA SER A 124 -1.48 -16.31 -12.66
C SER A 124 -1.89 -15.37 -13.79
N TRP A 125 -3.02 -14.64 -13.67
CA TRP A 125 -3.44 -13.57 -14.57
C TRP A 125 -2.57 -12.30 -14.45
N ALA A 126 -1.25 -12.49 -14.44
CA ALA A 126 -0.30 -11.41 -14.67
C ALA A 126 -0.22 -11.16 -16.18
N ARG A 127 -0.84 -10.07 -16.66
CA ARG A 127 -0.43 -9.50 -17.94
C ARG A 127 0.87 -8.74 -17.73
N ALA A 128 1.79 -8.83 -18.69
CA ALA A 128 3.13 -8.25 -18.56
C ALA A 128 3.14 -6.73 -18.33
N ASP A 129 2.06 -6.04 -18.72
CA ASP A 129 1.86 -4.59 -18.63
C ASP A 129 0.98 -4.13 -17.45
N GLU A 130 0.21 -5.02 -16.80
CA GLU A 130 -0.79 -4.64 -15.79
C GLU A 130 -0.52 -5.20 -14.39
N GLY A 131 0.45 -6.12 -14.26
CA GLY A 131 0.72 -6.81 -13.00
C GLY A 131 -0.37 -7.82 -12.60
N THR A 132 -0.28 -8.36 -11.39
CA THR A 132 -1.25 -9.34 -10.86
C THR A 132 -2.49 -8.65 -10.30
N THR A 133 -3.58 -9.40 -10.10
CA THR A 133 -4.79 -8.89 -9.44
C THR A 133 -4.48 -8.40 -8.01
N GLY A 134 -3.54 -9.05 -7.32
CA GLY A 134 -3.04 -8.59 -6.03
C GLY A 134 -2.28 -7.26 -6.11
N HIS A 135 -1.55 -6.99 -7.20
CA HIS A 135 -0.88 -5.71 -7.41
C HIS A 135 -1.89 -4.58 -7.58
N ILE A 136 -2.88 -4.76 -8.46
CA ILE A 136 -3.98 -3.81 -8.68
C ILE A 136 -4.71 -3.51 -7.36
N ALA A 137 -5.14 -4.56 -6.64
CA ALA A 137 -5.88 -4.39 -5.40
C ALA A 137 -5.06 -3.65 -4.33
N ARG A 138 -3.74 -3.89 -4.27
CA ARG A 138 -2.85 -3.18 -3.34
C ARG A 138 -2.78 -1.70 -3.67
N GLN A 139 -2.52 -1.37 -4.93
CA GLN A 139 -2.43 0.02 -5.39
C GLN A 139 -3.73 0.77 -5.12
N GLN A 140 -4.87 0.21 -5.54
CA GLN A 140 -6.18 0.83 -5.38
C GLN A 140 -6.56 1.00 -3.89
N THR A 141 -6.21 0.02 -3.04
CA THR A 141 -6.34 0.18 -1.58
C THR A 141 -5.54 1.38 -1.06
N GLN A 142 -4.29 1.55 -1.50
CA GLN A 142 -3.44 2.65 -1.05
C GLN A 142 -3.99 4.01 -1.47
N GLU A 143 -4.48 4.13 -2.71
CA GLU A 143 -5.09 5.37 -3.21
C GLU A 143 -6.36 5.73 -2.43
N TYR A 144 -7.27 4.77 -2.20
CA TYR A 144 -8.47 4.99 -1.39
C TYR A 144 -8.17 5.33 0.08
N VAL A 145 -7.17 4.68 0.70
CA VAL A 145 -6.69 5.06 2.04
C VAL A 145 -6.14 6.48 2.05
N GLY A 146 -5.44 6.88 0.99
CA GLY A 146 -4.96 8.25 0.79
C GLY A 146 -6.11 9.27 0.75
N VAL A 147 -7.20 8.96 0.04
CA VAL A 147 -8.41 9.81 0.01
C VAL A 147 -9.07 9.87 1.38
N ALA A 148 -9.24 8.73 2.08
CA ALA A 148 -9.83 8.69 3.42
C ALA A 148 -9.06 9.58 4.42
N GLY A 149 -7.72 9.56 4.34
CA GLY A 149 -6.86 10.43 5.13
C GLY A 149 -7.02 11.91 4.79
N GLN A 150 -7.14 12.26 3.50
CA GLN A 150 -7.40 13.63 3.07
C GLN A 150 -8.77 14.13 3.55
N ILE A 151 -9.83 13.30 3.49
CA ILE A 151 -11.16 13.66 4.01
C ILE A 151 -11.09 13.91 5.52
N THR A 152 -10.40 13.04 6.26
CA THR A 152 -10.26 13.18 7.73
C THR A 152 -9.45 14.42 8.10
N ALA A 153 -8.46 14.78 7.31
CA ALA A 153 -7.73 16.04 7.51
C ALA A 153 -8.61 17.26 7.22
N LEU A 154 -9.39 17.21 6.13
CA LEU A 154 -10.19 18.33 5.63
C LEU A 154 -11.45 18.60 6.45
N ILE A 155 -12.09 17.57 7.00
CA ILE A 155 -13.37 17.72 7.72
C ILE A 155 -13.27 18.69 8.91
N HIS A 156 -12.10 18.79 9.53
CA HIS A 156 -11.85 19.73 10.62
C HIS A 156 -11.97 21.17 10.14
N ASP A 157 -11.24 21.49 9.07
CA ASP A 157 -11.21 22.83 8.46
C ASP A 157 -12.59 23.20 7.93
N VAL A 158 -13.32 22.23 7.36
CA VAL A 158 -14.70 22.41 6.88
C VAL A 158 -15.66 22.72 8.01
N VAL A 159 -15.66 21.93 9.09
CA VAL A 159 -16.59 22.16 10.21
C VAL A 159 -16.32 23.52 10.87
N ILE A 160 -15.07 23.96 10.97
CA ILE A 160 -14.73 25.29 11.47
C ILE A 160 -15.29 26.37 10.54
N TRP A 161 -15.08 26.22 9.23
CA TRP A 161 -15.59 27.16 8.25
C TRP A 161 -17.12 27.25 8.24
N GLU A 162 -17.82 26.11 8.40
CA GLU A 162 -19.28 26.05 8.52
C GLU A 162 -19.77 26.78 9.79
N LEU A 163 -19.12 26.55 10.94
CA LEU A 163 -19.44 27.24 12.19
C LEU A 163 -19.17 28.75 12.10
N ASP A 164 -18.06 29.17 11.49
CA ASP A 164 -17.76 30.58 11.27
C ASP A 164 -18.82 31.23 10.37
N SER A 165 -19.31 30.50 9.37
CA SER A 165 -20.37 30.97 8.45
C SER A 165 -21.72 31.17 9.16
N ASP A 166 -22.01 30.38 10.21
CA ASP A 166 -23.17 30.57 11.09
C ASP A 166 -22.98 31.71 12.12
N GLY A 167 -21.82 32.36 12.12
CA GLY A 167 -21.44 33.32 13.16
C GLY A 167 -21.16 32.68 14.51
N LEU A 168 -20.98 31.36 14.56
CA LEU A 168 -20.63 30.59 15.76
C LEU A 168 -19.11 30.62 15.96
N VAL A 169 -18.60 31.78 16.35
CA VAL A 169 -17.19 31.95 16.69
C VAL A 169 -16.84 31.31 18.04
N CYS A 170 -15.62 30.76 18.17
CA CYS A 170 -15.12 30.15 19.41
C CYS A 170 -15.17 31.14 20.59
N ARG A 171 -15.74 30.69 21.71
CA ARG A 171 -15.81 31.41 23.00
C ARG A 171 -14.81 30.86 24.04
N CYS A 172 -13.78 30.18 23.55
CA CYS A 172 -12.87 29.40 24.35
C CYS A 172 -11.93 30.34 25.15
N THR A 173 -11.54 29.96 26.37
CA THR A 173 -10.61 30.76 27.22
C THR A 173 -9.14 30.39 27.00
N CYS A 174 -8.81 29.77 25.86
CA CYS A 174 -7.46 29.28 25.61
C CYS A 174 -6.46 30.44 25.35
N PRO A 175 -5.15 30.23 25.57
CA PRO A 175 -4.14 31.27 25.36
C PRO A 175 -4.07 31.83 23.93
N GLY A 176 -4.57 31.10 22.91
CA GLY A 176 -4.62 31.59 21.53
C GLY A 176 -5.71 32.63 21.28
N CYS A 177 -6.82 32.58 22.03
CA CYS A 177 -7.96 33.49 21.84
C CYS A 177 -7.62 34.95 22.14
N SER A 178 -6.70 35.22 23.08
CA SER A 178 -6.28 36.58 23.42
C SER A 178 -5.49 37.29 22.33
N ILE A 179 -4.94 36.54 21.37
CA ILE A 179 -4.18 37.06 20.22
C ILE A 179 -4.87 36.77 18.88
N GLY A 180 -6.12 36.29 18.90
CA GLY A 180 -6.93 36.04 17.70
C GLY A 180 -6.49 34.83 16.87
N ILE A 181 -5.76 33.88 17.45
CA ILE A 181 -5.31 32.66 16.75
C ILE A 181 -6.06 31.45 17.34
N CYS A 182 -6.80 30.73 16.49
CA CYS A 182 -7.43 29.47 16.92
C CYS A 182 -6.35 28.40 17.06
N VAL A 183 -6.15 27.86 18.27
CA VAL A 183 -5.15 26.79 18.53
C VAL A 183 -5.82 25.44 18.76
N GLY A 184 -6.98 25.43 19.42
CA GLY A 184 -7.72 24.18 19.74
C GLY A 184 -8.20 23.43 18.51
N ALA A 185 -8.64 24.15 17.48
CA ALA A 185 -9.02 23.58 16.18
C ALA A 185 -7.88 22.87 15.45
N TYR A 186 -6.68 23.47 15.45
CA TYR A 186 -5.52 22.84 14.81
C TYR A 186 -5.02 21.63 15.64
N GLY A 187 -5.17 21.70 16.96
CA GLY A 187 -4.87 20.59 17.86
C GLY A 187 -5.73 19.35 17.61
N SER A 188 -7.03 19.49 17.31
CA SER A 188 -7.92 18.34 17.07
C SER A 188 -7.55 17.54 15.82
N ARG A 189 -7.03 18.20 14.78
CA ARG A 189 -6.47 17.54 13.58
C ARG A 189 -5.27 16.64 13.91
N ALA A 190 -4.40 17.09 14.82
CA ALA A 190 -3.25 16.30 15.26
C ALA A 190 -3.70 15.06 16.05
N ILE A 191 -4.71 15.19 16.91
CA ILE A 191 -5.24 14.09 17.74
C ILE A 191 -5.69 12.90 16.88
N LEU A 192 -6.46 13.13 15.80
CA LEU A 192 -6.89 12.01 14.95
C LEU A 192 -5.73 11.36 14.20
N SER A 193 -4.79 12.16 13.70
CA SER A 193 -3.59 11.64 13.02
C SER A 193 -2.76 10.76 13.97
N GLU A 194 -2.56 11.23 15.21
CA GLU A 194 -1.89 10.49 16.28
C GLU A 194 -2.67 9.23 16.68
N ALA A 195 -3.99 9.32 16.79
CA ALA A 195 -4.85 8.18 17.12
C ALA A 195 -4.77 7.09 16.04
N TRP A 196 -4.75 7.45 14.75
CA TRP A 196 -4.54 6.50 13.66
C TRP A 196 -3.16 5.83 13.71
N ILE A 197 -2.11 6.57 14.08
CA ILE A 197 -0.76 6.03 14.28
C ILE A 197 -0.76 5.06 15.48
N ALA A 198 -1.39 5.45 16.59
CA ALA A 198 -1.46 4.66 17.81
C ALA A 198 -2.36 3.41 17.67
N ALA A 199 -3.39 3.47 16.82
CA ALA A 199 -4.32 2.38 16.56
C ALA A 199 -3.75 1.29 15.63
N ARG A 200 -2.52 1.44 15.13
CA ARG A 200 -1.84 0.37 14.38
C ARG A 200 -1.80 -0.90 15.23
N PRO A 201 -2.11 -2.08 14.66
CA PRO A 201 -2.12 -3.31 15.41
C PRO A 201 -0.76 -3.53 16.10
N PRO A 202 -0.73 -3.84 17.40
CA PRO A 202 0.52 -4.12 18.11
C PRO A 202 1.19 -5.34 17.46
N GLY A 203 2.33 -5.12 16.80
CA GLY A 203 3.00 -6.18 16.05
C GLY A 203 4.05 -5.76 15.02
N ALA A 204 4.37 -4.48 14.86
CA ALA A 204 5.40 -4.05 13.90
C ALA A 204 6.81 -3.90 14.50
N GLU A 205 6.96 -3.92 15.84
CA GLU A 205 8.25 -3.58 16.45
C GLU A 205 9.14 -4.79 16.79
N HIS A 206 8.63 -6.03 16.80
CA HIS A 206 9.40 -7.18 17.36
C HIS A 206 9.04 -8.57 16.77
N GLY A 207 8.87 -8.70 15.46
CA GLY A 207 8.71 -10.02 14.80
C GLY A 207 7.36 -10.24 14.10
N VAL A 208 7.22 -11.38 13.44
CA VAL A 208 6.07 -11.68 12.55
C VAL A 208 5.15 -12.72 13.19
N GLU A 209 3.91 -12.34 13.51
CA GLU A 209 2.90 -13.27 14.03
C GLU A 209 2.40 -14.24 12.94
N LEU A 210 2.40 -15.53 13.28
CA LEU A 210 1.96 -16.61 12.40
C LEU A 210 0.47 -16.88 12.50
N LYS A 211 -0.15 -17.00 11.32
CA LYS A 211 -1.42 -17.72 11.15
C LYS A 211 -1.19 -19.23 11.36
N PRO A 212 -2.23 -20.01 11.69
CA PRO A 212 -2.09 -21.45 11.84
C PRO A 212 -1.42 -22.07 10.59
N PRO A 213 -0.36 -22.87 10.76
CA PRO A 213 0.27 -23.57 9.65
C PRO A 213 -0.74 -24.48 8.92
N ARG A 214 -0.57 -24.64 7.61
CA ARG A 214 -1.42 -25.55 6.85
C ARG A 214 -1.16 -27.00 7.34
N PRO A 215 -2.20 -27.82 7.58
CA PRO A 215 -2.02 -29.23 7.91
C PRO A 215 -1.15 -29.95 6.87
N GLY A 216 -0.20 -30.77 7.32
CA GLY A 216 0.73 -31.51 6.45
C GLY A 216 1.81 -30.67 5.77
N SER A 217 1.96 -29.39 6.13
CA SER A 217 3.10 -28.58 5.68
C SER A 217 4.33 -28.81 6.56
N ALA A 218 5.53 -28.51 6.01
CA ALA A 218 6.78 -28.57 6.77
C ALA A 218 6.73 -27.75 8.08
N ALA A 219 6.06 -26.59 8.04
CA ALA A 219 5.86 -25.76 9.22
C ALA A 219 4.97 -26.43 10.29
N ALA A 220 3.90 -27.12 9.87
CA ALA A 220 3.03 -27.85 10.81
C ALA A 220 3.76 -29.05 11.44
N GLU A 221 4.50 -29.80 10.63
CA GLU A 221 5.29 -30.96 11.08
C GLU A 221 6.42 -30.56 12.03
N ALA A 222 7.05 -29.40 11.79
CA ALA A 222 8.05 -28.83 12.68
C ALA A 222 7.48 -28.27 14.00
N GLY A 223 6.15 -28.20 14.13
CA GLY A 223 5.49 -27.81 15.38
C GLY A 223 5.32 -26.30 15.57
N PHE A 224 5.23 -25.52 14.48
CA PHE A 224 4.72 -24.15 14.57
C PHE A 224 3.27 -24.13 15.04
N LEU A 225 2.92 -23.14 15.86
CA LEU A 225 1.57 -22.98 16.42
C LEU A 225 0.94 -21.65 15.97
N LYS A 226 -0.39 -21.60 16.02
CA LYS A 226 -1.13 -20.35 15.82
C LYS A 226 -0.72 -19.32 16.86
N GLY A 227 -0.35 -18.12 16.41
CA GLY A 227 0.06 -17.01 17.27
C GLY A 227 1.52 -17.07 17.71
N ASP A 228 2.32 -18.03 17.21
CA ASP A 228 3.78 -17.96 17.31
C ASP A 228 4.26 -16.66 16.64
N VAL A 229 5.16 -15.92 17.29
CA VAL A 229 5.77 -14.71 16.72
C VAL A 229 7.21 -15.04 16.33
N ILE A 230 7.54 -15.04 15.04
CA ILE A 230 8.92 -15.26 14.58
C ILE A 230 9.74 -14.02 14.90
N VAL A 231 10.76 -14.17 15.73
CA VAL A 231 11.66 -13.09 16.18
C VAL A 231 13.05 -13.18 15.59
N ALA A 232 13.47 -14.36 15.11
CA ALA A 232 14.72 -14.54 14.38
C ALA A 232 14.68 -15.75 13.41
N VAL A 233 15.52 -15.71 12.39
CA VAL A 233 15.80 -16.81 11.44
C VAL A 233 17.31 -16.98 11.36
N ASP A 234 17.81 -18.18 11.64
CA ASP A 234 19.25 -18.52 11.73
C ASP A 234 20.06 -17.53 12.59
N GLY A 235 19.43 -17.03 13.65
CA GLY A 235 20.02 -16.05 14.56
C GLY A 235 19.94 -14.59 14.07
N GLU A 236 19.50 -14.32 12.84
CA GLU A 236 19.23 -12.96 12.36
C GLU A 236 17.88 -12.48 12.87
N LYS A 237 17.86 -11.28 13.48
CA LYS A 237 16.63 -10.68 14.03
C LYS A 237 15.62 -10.38 12.91
N ILE A 238 14.38 -10.79 13.13
CA ILE A 238 13.24 -10.48 12.27
C ILE A 238 12.37 -9.44 12.97
N ASP A 239 12.20 -8.30 12.31
CA ASP A 239 11.37 -7.17 12.74
C ASP A 239 10.12 -7.00 11.87
N ALA A 240 10.21 -7.33 10.58
CA ALA A 240 9.15 -7.17 9.60
C ALA A 240 8.98 -8.40 8.70
N LEU A 241 7.80 -8.49 8.07
CA LEU A 241 7.46 -9.54 7.10
C LEU A 241 8.44 -9.59 5.92
N THR A 242 8.92 -8.42 5.47
CA THR A 242 9.89 -8.33 4.36
C THR A 242 11.23 -8.96 4.72
N THR A 243 11.71 -8.74 5.95
CA THR A 243 12.93 -9.35 6.49
C THR A 243 12.77 -10.86 6.58
N LEU A 244 11.63 -11.35 7.09
CA LEU A 244 11.31 -12.78 7.15
C LEU A 244 11.29 -13.44 5.77
N GLN A 245 10.57 -12.84 4.82
CA GLN A 245 10.45 -13.37 3.47
C GLN A 245 11.79 -13.45 2.74
N ARG A 246 12.68 -12.50 3.01
CA ARG A 246 14.05 -12.50 2.48
C ARG A 246 14.86 -13.63 3.11
N ALA A 247 14.85 -13.74 4.44
CA ALA A 247 15.58 -14.79 5.15
C ALA A 247 15.21 -16.18 4.62
N ILE A 248 13.90 -16.50 4.50
CA ILE A 248 13.44 -17.78 3.95
C ILE A 248 13.90 -18.01 2.51
N ARG A 249 13.86 -16.97 1.67
CA ARG A 249 14.21 -17.06 0.24
C ARG A 249 15.70 -17.28 -0.01
N ASP A 250 16.55 -16.87 0.92
CA ASP A 250 18.00 -17.03 0.80
C ASP A 250 18.45 -18.50 0.99
N HIS A 251 17.52 -19.40 1.35
CA HIS A 251 17.74 -20.85 1.43
C HIS A 251 17.29 -21.60 0.18
N ASP A 252 18.04 -22.64 -0.17
CA ASP A 252 17.70 -23.57 -1.24
C ASP A 252 16.75 -24.68 -0.74
N ALA A 253 16.13 -25.40 -1.68
CA ALA A 253 15.27 -26.52 -1.34
C ALA A 253 16.07 -27.65 -0.67
N GLY A 254 15.61 -28.13 0.48
CA GLY A 254 16.29 -29.12 1.30
C GLY A 254 17.13 -28.53 2.45
N ASP A 255 17.33 -27.20 2.47
CA ASP A 255 18.00 -26.54 3.59
C ASP A 255 17.17 -26.63 4.87
N LEU A 256 17.84 -26.76 6.02
CA LEU A 256 17.23 -26.65 7.33
C LEU A 256 17.32 -25.19 7.79
N ILE A 257 16.18 -24.57 8.06
CA ILE A 257 16.07 -23.19 8.52
C ILE A 257 15.70 -23.20 10.01
N GLU A 258 16.52 -22.57 10.86
CA GLU A 258 16.22 -22.42 12.29
C GLU A 258 15.41 -21.15 12.54
N PHE A 259 14.18 -21.29 13.02
CA PHE A 259 13.35 -20.18 13.46
C PHE A 259 13.38 -20.05 14.98
N THR A 260 13.57 -18.84 15.47
CA THR A 260 13.27 -18.49 16.87
C THR A 260 11.87 -17.91 16.95
N VAL A 261 10.99 -18.57 17.69
CA VAL A 261 9.61 -18.13 17.90
C VAL A 261 9.37 -17.76 19.35
N ARG A 262 8.60 -16.71 19.56
CA ARG A 262 8.12 -16.28 20.86
C ARG A 262 6.69 -16.76 21.07
N ARG A 263 6.48 -17.49 22.16
CA ARG A 263 5.19 -18.05 22.62
C ARG A 263 4.81 -17.43 23.95
N LYS A 264 3.55 -17.61 24.38
CA LYS A 264 3.12 -17.24 25.74
C LYS A 264 3.96 -17.91 26.84
N ALA A 265 4.48 -19.11 26.57
CA ALA A 265 5.28 -19.89 27.51
C ALA A 265 6.79 -19.59 27.47
N GLY A 266 7.25 -18.67 26.60
CA GLY A 266 8.66 -18.35 26.39
C GLY A 266 9.09 -18.49 24.93
N GLU A 267 10.39 -18.38 24.69
CA GLU A 267 10.97 -18.56 23.35
C GLU A 267 11.24 -20.04 23.06
N ALA A 268 11.05 -20.45 21.80
CA ALA A 268 11.33 -21.78 21.32
C ALA A 268 12.08 -21.71 19.99
N LYS A 269 12.95 -22.68 19.74
CA LYS A 269 13.58 -22.88 18.43
C LYS A 269 12.82 -23.95 17.67
N VAL A 270 12.49 -23.65 16.42
CA VAL A 270 11.76 -24.53 15.51
C VAL A 270 12.57 -24.64 14.23
N VAL A 271 13.03 -25.85 13.90
CA VAL A 271 13.81 -26.10 12.68
C VAL A 271 12.88 -26.65 11.61
N VAL A 272 12.89 -26.06 10.44
CA VAL A 272 12.03 -26.46 9.31
C VAL A 272 12.87 -26.73 8.09
N GLU A 273 12.64 -27.86 7.45
CA GLU A 273 13.19 -28.16 6.13
C GLU A 273 12.46 -27.34 5.05
N HIS A 274 13.21 -26.57 4.27
CA HIS A 274 12.71 -25.80 3.15
C HIS A 274 12.31 -26.75 2.01
N ARG A 275 11.06 -27.22 2.00
CA ARG A 275 10.51 -27.99 0.88
C ARG A 275 9.98 -27.07 -0.22
N ARG A 276 10.34 -27.34 -1.48
CA ARG A 276 9.57 -26.82 -2.62
C ARG A 276 8.29 -27.64 -2.73
N GLU A 277 7.16 -27.00 -2.49
CA GLU A 277 5.87 -27.64 -2.74
C GLU A 277 5.61 -27.71 -4.24
N GLY A 278 5.49 -28.94 -4.77
CA GLY A 278 5.24 -29.20 -6.20
C GLY A 278 5.99 -30.38 -6.83
N SER A 279 6.73 -31.21 -6.09
CA SER A 279 7.53 -32.32 -6.67
C SER A 279 6.75 -33.57 -7.10
N ASP A 280 5.42 -33.62 -6.90
CA ASP A 280 4.55 -34.74 -7.31
C ASP A 280 3.47 -34.32 -8.32
N VAL A 281 3.71 -33.28 -9.13
CA VAL A 281 2.86 -32.96 -10.28
C VAL A 281 3.58 -33.43 -11.54
N ASN A 282 2.99 -34.41 -12.24
CA ASN A 282 3.48 -34.89 -13.53
C ASN A 282 3.77 -33.70 -14.46
N GLU A 283 5.02 -33.55 -14.90
CA GLU A 283 5.51 -32.43 -15.71
C GLU A 283 4.76 -32.31 -17.06
N ASP A 284 4.03 -33.36 -17.48
CA ASP A 284 3.27 -33.43 -18.73
C ASP A 284 1.88 -32.75 -18.69
N GLU A 285 1.34 -32.37 -17.53
CA GLU A 285 0.03 -31.67 -17.42
C GLU A 285 0.14 -30.18 -17.05
N CYS A 286 1.33 -29.67 -16.75
CA CYS A 286 1.55 -28.26 -16.44
C CYS A 286 2.21 -27.53 -17.60
N VAL A 287 1.43 -27.19 -18.64
CA VAL A 287 1.86 -26.24 -19.67
C VAL A 287 1.86 -24.82 -19.06
N LEU A 288 2.85 -24.52 -18.23
CA LEU A 288 3.26 -23.16 -17.96
C LEU A 288 4.05 -22.69 -19.19
N PRO A 289 3.61 -21.65 -19.93
CA PRO A 289 4.47 -21.09 -20.97
C PRO A 289 5.75 -20.58 -20.32
N ALA A 290 6.88 -21.12 -20.79
CA ALA A 290 8.22 -20.77 -20.38
C ALA A 290 8.41 -19.24 -20.48
N GLY A 291 8.51 -18.59 -19.33
CA GLY A 291 8.65 -17.12 -19.26
C GLY A 291 8.31 -16.47 -17.93
N GLN A 292 7.92 -17.23 -16.90
CA GLN A 292 7.43 -16.68 -15.63
C GLN A 292 8.39 -16.95 -14.48
N GLY A 293 9.08 -15.90 -14.06
CA GLY A 293 9.97 -15.85 -12.91
C GLY A 293 10.25 -14.41 -12.53
N PHE A 294 9.20 -13.63 -12.25
CA PHE A 294 9.30 -12.24 -11.82
C PHE A 294 8.50 -12.02 -10.54
N TYR A 295 9.03 -12.52 -9.43
CA TYR A 295 8.82 -11.97 -8.10
C TYR A 295 10.13 -11.24 -7.72
N LEU A 296 10.35 -10.02 -8.21
CA LEU A 296 11.55 -9.25 -7.88
C LEU A 296 11.51 -8.85 -6.39
N ASP A 297 12.48 -9.13 -5.52
CA ASP A 297 13.96 -9.00 -5.62
C ASP A 297 14.42 -7.56 -5.70
N GLN A 298 14.56 -6.93 -4.52
CA GLN A 298 15.35 -5.73 -4.35
C GLN A 298 16.56 -6.08 -3.49
N SER A 299 17.69 -6.41 -4.14
CA SER A 299 19.05 -5.96 -3.76
C SER A 299 20.15 -6.76 -4.46
N ARG A 300 19.91 -8.02 -4.88
CA ARG A 300 21.00 -8.90 -5.36
C ARG A 300 21.14 -9.00 -6.88
N ASN A 301 20.10 -8.75 -7.69
CA ASN A 301 20.23 -8.85 -9.16
C ASN A 301 20.76 -7.59 -9.89
N VAL A 302 20.92 -6.44 -9.23
CA VAL A 302 21.42 -5.22 -9.90
C VAL A 302 22.87 -5.38 -10.36
N GLN A 303 23.74 -5.89 -9.47
CA GLN A 303 25.16 -6.09 -9.78
C GLN A 303 25.40 -7.19 -10.82
N ARG A 304 24.55 -8.23 -10.85
CA ARG A 304 24.68 -9.36 -11.79
C ARG A 304 24.14 -9.03 -13.18
N ARG A 305 23.08 -8.22 -13.30
CA ARG A 305 22.53 -7.76 -14.58
C ARG A 305 23.43 -6.75 -15.29
N LEU A 306 24.15 -5.90 -14.55
CA LEU A 306 25.16 -5.00 -15.11
C LEU A 306 26.33 -5.75 -15.78
N ARG A 307 26.70 -6.94 -15.27
CA ARG A 307 27.72 -7.79 -15.90
C ARG A 307 27.24 -8.53 -17.15
N LYS A 308 25.93 -8.75 -17.32
CA LYS A 308 25.36 -9.55 -18.43
C LYS A 308 24.69 -8.76 -19.56
N ARG A 309 24.49 -7.45 -19.41
CA ARG A 309 23.93 -6.57 -20.46
C ARG A 309 24.97 -5.56 -20.94
N GLY A 310 26.05 -6.08 -21.51
CA GLY A 310 26.85 -5.29 -22.42
C GLY A 310 25.98 -4.89 -23.62
N ASN A 311 25.96 -3.60 -23.91
CA ASN A 311 25.52 -2.99 -25.16
C ASN A 311 24.06 -2.48 -25.27
N ALA A 312 23.69 -1.48 -24.46
CA ALA A 312 22.96 -0.28 -24.90
C ALA A 312 22.99 0.79 -23.79
N ASN A 313 23.57 1.96 -24.07
CA ASN A 313 23.69 3.16 -23.23
C ASN A 313 24.87 3.20 -22.21
N ARG A 314 26.08 3.48 -22.72
CA ARG A 314 27.36 3.37 -21.99
C ARG A 314 27.78 4.57 -21.13
N SER A 315 27.07 5.70 -21.09
CA SER A 315 27.51 6.88 -20.29
C SER A 315 26.96 6.89 -18.86
N ASN A 316 25.69 6.55 -18.64
CA ASN A 316 25.05 6.69 -17.31
C ASN A 316 25.00 5.40 -16.48
N GLY A 317 25.08 4.21 -17.11
CA GLY A 317 25.11 2.93 -16.39
C GLY A 317 26.38 2.72 -15.55
N VAL A 318 27.50 3.32 -15.99
CA VAL A 318 28.78 3.31 -15.28
C VAL A 318 28.75 4.27 -14.07
N ALA A 319 28.06 5.41 -14.20
CA ALA A 319 27.95 6.42 -13.15
C ALA A 319 27.14 5.92 -11.94
N LEU A 320 26.00 5.24 -12.16
CA LEU A 320 25.20 4.67 -11.06
C LEU A 320 25.93 3.54 -10.33
N SER A 321 26.76 2.75 -11.02
CA SER A 321 27.60 1.72 -10.38
C SER A 321 28.74 2.28 -9.52
N SER A 322 29.03 3.59 -9.60
CA SER A 322 30.04 4.25 -8.78
C SER A 322 29.53 4.72 -7.42
N LEU A 323 28.20 4.67 -7.20
CA LEU A 323 27.59 5.01 -5.92
C LEU A 323 27.76 3.86 -4.93
N SER A 324 28.07 4.21 -3.68
CA SER A 324 28.01 3.26 -2.57
C SER A 324 26.57 2.81 -2.30
N ALA A 325 26.40 1.68 -1.63
CA ALA A 325 25.08 1.19 -1.25
C ALA A 325 24.26 2.24 -0.48
N ARG A 326 24.93 3.04 0.36
CA ARG A 326 24.28 4.10 1.14
C ARG A 326 23.88 5.30 0.30
N GLU A 327 24.71 5.70 -0.65
CA GLU A 327 24.40 6.78 -1.59
C GLU A 327 23.24 6.38 -2.52
N LEU A 328 23.16 5.10 -2.89
CA LEU A 328 22.04 4.59 -3.68
C LEU A 328 20.71 4.65 -2.88
N GLN A 329 20.72 4.26 -1.60
CA GLN A 329 19.54 4.40 -0.71
C GLN A 329 19.07 5.84 -0.59
N VAL A 330 20.00 6.79 -0.41
CA VAL A 330 19.67 8.22 -0.35
C VAL A 330 19.13 8.71 -1.69
N LEU A 331 19.72 8.31 -2.82
CA LEU A 331 19.24 8.68 -4.16
C LEU A 331 17.81 8.18 -4.40
N LEU A 332 17.48 6.96 -3.96
CA LEU A 332 16.14 6.38 -4.07
C LEU A 332 15.09 7.19 -3.31
N LEU A 333 15.34 7.51 -2.05
CA LEU A 333 14.41 8.30 -1.24
C LEU A 333 14.25 9.73 -1.78
N VAL A 334 15.35 10.34 -2.23
CA VAL A 334 15.30 11.66 -2.88
C VAL A 334 14.47 11.63 -4.16
N ALA A 335 14.59 10.55 -4.94
CA ALA A 335 13.83 10.36 -6.16
C ALA A 335 12.33 10.13 -5.90
N GLN A 336 11.95 9.61 -4.72
CA GLN A 336 10.57 9.52 -4.23
C GLN A 336 10.04 10.86 -3.67
N GLY A 337 10.81 11.94 -3.79
CA GLY A 337 10.42 13.26 -3.30
C GLY A 337 10.70 13.50 -1.80
N ALA A 338 11.34 12.55 -1.10
CA ALA A 338 11.64 12.72 0.32
C ALA A 338 12.53 13.95 0.58
N THR A 339 12.29 14.62 1.70
CA THR A 339 13.11 15.75 2.16
C THR A 339 14.23 15.24 3.06
N ASN A 340 15.31 16.02 3.25
CA ASN A 340 16.43 15.60 4.11
C ASN A 340 16.02 15.17 5.54
N PRO A 341 14.99 15.77 6.19
CA PRO A 341 14.42 15.24 7.42
C PRO A 341 13.83 13.83 7.27
N ILE A 342 13.00 13.60 6.25
CA ILE A 342 12.38 12.28 6.02
C ILE A 342 13.44 11.23 5.72
N VAL A 343 14.43 11.56 4.90
CA VAL A 343 15.56 10.66 4.59
C VAL A 343 16.41 10.39 5.83
N ALA A 344 16.58 11.38 6.71
CA ALA A 344 17.32 11.24 7.96
C ALA A 344 16.62 10.27 8.93
N ASP A 345 15.30 10.40 9.04
CA ASP A 345 14.48 9.56 9.91
C ASP A 345 14.41 8.12 9.35
N GLU A 346 14.18 7.96 8.05
CA GLU A 346 14.09 6.65 7.38
C GLU A 346 15.40 5.86 7.41
N LEU A 347 16.53 6.57 7.38
CA LEU A 347 17.86 5.96 7.35
C LEU A 347 18.57 6.02 8.71
N GLU A 348 17.91 6.53 9.76
CA GLU A 348 18.47 6.71 11.11
C GLU A 348 19.84 7.43 11.13
N ILE A 349 19.97 8.53 10.36
CA ILE A 349 21.20 9.34 10.29
C ILE A 349 20.87 10.83 10.41
N SER A 350 21.87 11.65 10.76
CA SER A 350 21.64 13.10 10.90
C SER A 350 21.27 13.77 9.56
N ARG A 351 20.45 14.82 9.61
CA ARG A 351 20.12 15.66 8.44
C ARG A 351 21.35 16.22 7.72
N ALA A 352 22.39 16.54 8.49
CA ALA A 352 23.67 16.99 7.95
C ALA A 352 24.40 15.86 7.18
N THR A 353 24.30 14.63 7.66
CA THR A 353 24.83 13.43 6.98
C THR A 353 24.09 13.19 5.67
N VAL A 354 22.76 13.33 5.65
CA VAL A 354 21.95 13.24 4.43
C VAL A 354 22.36 14.29 3.41
N ALA A 355 22.46 15.56 3.81
CA ALA A 355 22.88 16.65 2.92
C ALA A 355 24.25 16.37 2.29
N ARG A 356 25.18 15.77 3.06
CA ARG A 356 26.49 15.37 2.57
C ARG A 356 26.42 14.21 1.57
N HIS A 357 25.55 13.23 1.79
CA HIS A 357 25.31 12.16 0.82
C HIS A 357 24.70 12.70 -0.48
N VAL A 358 23.72 13.60 -0.41
CA VAL A 358 23.11 14.22 -1.60
C VAL A 358 24.16 14.99 -2.41
N ALA A 359 25.00 15.79 -1.75
CA ALA A 359 26.08 16.50 -2.43
C ALA A 359 27.09 15.55 -3.10
N ALA A 360 27.46 14.45 -2.43
CA ALA A 360 28.36 13.45 -2.98
C ALA A 360 27.76 12.72 -4.19
N ILE A 361 26.45 12.41 -4.15
CA ILE A 361 25.71 11.80 -5.26
C ILE A 361 25.70 12.73 -6.48
N LEU A 362 25.34 14.01 -6.29
CA LEU A 362 25.32 15.00 -7.36
C LEU A 362 26.70 15.16 -8.00
N ALA A 363 27.75 15.23 -7.19
CA ALA A 363 29.13 15.31 -7.68
C ALA A 363 29.56 14.06 -8.45
N LYS A 364 29.25 12.86 -7.95
CA LYS A 364 29.60 11.58 -8.61
C LYS A 364 28.85 11.35 -9.91
N LEU A 365 27.61 11.86 -10.01
CA LEU A 365 26.76 11.71 -11.20
C LEU A 365 26.85 12.90 -12.16
N GLY A 366 27.57 13.97 -11.80
CA GLY A 366 27.72 15.18 -12.61
C GLY A 366 26.42 15.98 -12.77
N LEU A 367 25.58 16.01 -11.73
CA LEU A 367 24.25 16.64 -11.74
C LEU A 367 24.27 17.95 -10.95
N ALA A 368 23.52 18.94 -11.41
CA ALA A 368 23.52 20.28 -10.83
C ALA A 368 22.59 20.39 -9.60
N ASN A 369 21.54 19.57 -9.53
CA ASN A 369 20.53 19.68 -8.48
C ASN A 369 19.79 18.36 -8.19
N ARG A 370 19.09 18.32 -7.05
CA ARG A 370 18.33 17.16 -6.59
C ARG A 370 17.24 16.70 -7.56
N THR A 371 16.68 17.61 -8.35
CA THR A 371 15.61 17.32 -9.31
C THR A 371 16.16 16.52 -10.49
N GLU A 372 17.35 16.88 -10.97
CA GLU A 372 18.07 16.08 -11.98
C GLU A 372 18.43 14.69 -11.46
N ALA A 373 18.80 14.58 -10.19
CA ALA A 373 19.06 13.28 -9.56
C ALA A 373 17.80 12.40 -9.50
N ALA A 374 16.65 12.99 -9.13
CA ALA A 374 15.37 12.30 -9.12
C ALA A 374 14.94 11.85 -10.53
N ALA A 375 15.08 12.73 -11.53
CA ALA A 375 14.78 12.41 -12.93
C ALA A 375 15.68 11.30 -13.47
N LEU A 376 16.96 11.30 -13.12
CA LEU A 376 17.91 10.27 -13.52
C LEU A 376 17.58 8.91 -12.88
N ALA A 377 17.20 8.89 -11.60
CA ALA A 377 16.77 7.66 -10.93
C ALA A 377 15.47 7.09 -11.52
N SER A 378 14.50 7.94 -11.84
CA SER A 378 13.26 7.56 -12.52
C SER A 378 13.53 6.98 -13.92
N LYS A 379 14.36 7.65 -14.73
CA LYS A 379 14.74 7.19 -16.09
C LYS A 379 15.45 5.83 -16.10
N HIS A 380 16.09 5.44 -15.01
CA HIS A 380 16.77 4.16 -14.86
C HIS A 380 15.91 3.09 -14.15
N GLY A 381 14.63 3.36 -13.90
CA GLY A 381 13.70 2.41 -13.26
C GLY A 381 14.10 2.07 -11.83
N LEU A 382 14.76 3.00 -11.13
CA LEU A 382 15.16 2.83 -9.73
C LEU A 382 14.02 3.15 -8.77
N LEU A 383 13.02 3.90 -9.21
CA LEU A 383 11.80 4.12 -8.44
C LEU A 383 10.83 2.96 -8.64
N PRO A 384 10.13 2.50 -7.59
CA PRO A 384 8.86 1.81 -7.81
C PRO A 384 7.95 2.81 -8.52
N ASP A 385 7.36 2.41 -9.65
CA ASP A 385 6.37 3.23 -10.35
C ASP A 385 5.27 3.61 -9.34
N ILE A 386 5.17 4.92 -9.09
CA ILE A 386 4.26 5.56 -8.13
C ILE A 386 2.88 5.68 -8.76
#